data_AF-A0A814FSY4-F1
#
_entry.id   AF-A0A814FSY4-F1
#
_cell.length_a   1.000
_cell.length_b   1.000
_cell.length_c   1.000
_cell.angle_alpha   90.00
_cell.angle_beta   90.00
_cell.angle_gamma   90.00
#
_symmetry.space_group_name_H-M   'P 1'
#
loop_
_entity.id
_entity.type
_entity.pdbx_description
1 polymer ?
#
loop_
_entity_poly.entity_id
_entity_poly.type
_entity_poly.pdbx_seq_one_letter_code
_entity_poly.pdbx_strand_id
1 'polypeptide(L)'
;MYRWMEQNYQTLNRRLGWRHLKTILTIIVIFFLFNGCFYLLTQFIFYPTTTTTTEPTTISTTEETTTTIESTTEKSFELGCFFDKTNITLADGSIRPLNLLNVGEEVLVHLSSGKIQKSRVLTIFHHQRPSVRFLEIYTINKQEPLRLTPSHSILIKKNTKKESSFHYNFAYNIAIGDFVFSSELKPLRVINIKEIILYNQIISTPLTFEGNIIVNNLIASCYATYHHKFMHMLTLPLRYWYQIETFSQFNYLIVHLIDFYSKIKF
;
A
#
# COMPACT_ATOMS: atom_id res chain seq x y z
N MET A 1 14.98 -12.22 -15.69
CA MET A 1 14.75 -10.77 -15.51
C MET A 1 15.01 -9.98 -16.79
N TYR A 2 16.19 -10.08 -17.41
CA TYR A 2 16.56 -9.36 -18.64
C TYR A 2 15.62 -9.62 -19.84
N ARG A 3 15.32 -10.89 -20.15
CA ARG A 3 14.40 -11.26 -21.26
C ARG A 3 12.95 -10.82 -21.05
N TRP A 4 12.53 -10.60 -19.79
CA TRP A 4 11.19 -10.11 -19.46
C TRP A 4 11.11 -8.58 -19.59
N MET A 5 12.17 -7.86 -19.21
CA MET A 5 12.28 -6.42 -19.44
C MET A 5 12.29 -6.07 -20.93
N GLU A 6 12.99 -6.87 -21.75
CA GLU A 6 13.15 -6.63 -23.19
C GLU A 6 11.83 -6.83 -23.98
N GLN A 7 11.06 -7.87 -23.63
CA GLN A 7 9.71 -8.08 -24.20
C GLN A 7 8.74 -6.95 -23.83
N ASN A 8 8.81 -6.45 -22.59
CA ASN A 8 7.91 -5.39 -22.13
C ASN A 8 8.32 -4.00 -22.62
N TYR A 9 9.61 -3.74 -22.85
CA TYR A 9 10.14 -2.51 -23.44
C TYR A 9 9.62 -2.29 -24.87
N GLN A 10 9.62 -3.33 -25.70
CA GLN A 10 9.12 -3.29 -27.07
C GLN A 10 7.61 -2.99 -27.14
N THR A 11 6.82 -3.50 -26.20
CA THR A 11 5.38 -3.20 -26.10
C THR A 11 5.06 -1.81 -25.53
N LEU A 12 5.91 -1.29 -24.64
CA LEU A 12 5.76 0.04 -24.05
C LEU A 12 5.90 1.15 -25.10
N ASN A 13 6.79 0.94 -26.08
CA ASN A 13 7.05 1.90 -27.16
C ASN A 13 5.91 1.98 -28.20
N ARG A 14 5.01 1.00 -28.23
CA ARG A 14 3.89 0.94 -29.20
C ARG A 14 2.60 1.63 -28.73
N ARG A 15 2.46 2.00 -27.45
CA ARG A 15 1.16 2.48 -26.89
C ARG A 15 1.18 3.83 -26.19
N LEU A 16 2.34 4.38 -25.83
CA LEU A 16 2.42 5.74 -25.26
C LEU A 16 3.24 6.63 -26.18
N GLY A 17 2.60 7.67 -26.73
CA GLY A 17 3.29 8.70 -27.51
C GLY A 17 4.40 9.35 -26.69
N TRP A 18 5.53 9.64 -27.36
CA TRP A 18 6.79 10.14 -26.78
C TRP A 18 6.65 11.34 -25.83
N ARG A 19 5.57 12.12 -25.95
CA ARG A 19 5.28 13.27 -25.07
C ARG A 19 4.94 12.85 -23.64
N HIS A 20 4.17 11.78 -23.45
CA HIS A 20 3.78 11.31 -22.11
C HIS A 20 4.92 10.59 -21.39
N LEU A 21 5.78 9.89 -22.13
CA LEU A 21 6.94 9.20 -21.57
C LEU A 21 7.97 10.21 -21.01
N LYS A 22 8.20 11.32 -21.73
CA LYS A 22 9.04 12.41 -21.24
C LYS A 22 8.47 13.03 -19.96
N THR A 23 7.17 13.34 -19.91
CA THR A 23 6.54 13.90 -18.71
C THR A 23 6.65 12.96 -17.50
N ILE A 24 6.46 11.65 -17.69
CA ILE A 24 6.59 10.66 -16.62
C ILE A 24 8.04 10.55 -16.15
N LEU A 25 9.01 10.48 -17.06
CA LEU A 25 10.43 10.49 -16.69
C LEU A 25 10.82 11.77 -15.95
N THR A 26 10.33 12.93 -16.39
CA THR A 26 10.61 14.21 -15.74
C THR A 26 10.01 14.24 -14.32
N ILE A 27 8.80 13.73 -14.12
CA ILE A 27 8.19 13.65 -12.77
C ILE A 27 8.98 12.69 -11.87
N ILE A 28 9.43 11.54 -12.39
CA ILE A 28 10.25 10.59 -11.65
C ILE A 28 11.60 11.22 -11.27
N VAL A 29 12.27 11.91 -12.20
CA VAL A 29 13.54 12.61 -11.94
C VAL A 29 13.35 13.75 -10.94
N ILE A 30 12.29 14.55 -11.05
CA ILE A 30 11.96 15.61 -10.07
C ILE A 30 11.70 15.00 -8.70
N PHE A 31 10.98 13.88 -8.62
CA PHE A 31 10.75 13.15 -7.37
C PHE A 31 12.06 12.68 -6.73
N PHE A 32 13.01 12.16 -7.52
CA PHE A 32 14.34 11.77 -7.03
C PHE A 32 15.22 12.97 -6.64
N LEU A 33 15.15 14.09 -7.36
CA LEU A 33 15.91 15.29 -7.04
C LEU A 33 15.38 15.98 -5.77
N PHE A 34 14.06 16.03 -5.57
CA PHE A 34 13.44 16.62 -4.37
C PHE A 34 13.60 15.74 -3.13
N ASN A 35 13.44 14.41 -3.25
CA ASN A 35 13.64 13.51 -2.11
C ASN A 35 15.14 13.29 -1.79
N GLY A 36 16.02 13.33 -2.79
CA GLY A 36 17.47 13.31 -2.57
C GLY A 36 17.98 14.55 -1.83
N CYS A 37 17.41 15.71 -2.11
CA CYS A 37 17.74 16.97 -1.42
C CYS A 37 17.21 16.99 0.03
N PHE A 38 16.03 16.42 0.27
CA PHE A 38 15.47 16.28 1.63
C PHE A 38 16.34 15.38 2.53
N TYR A 39 16.98 14.35 1.95
CA TYR A 39 17.89 13.46 2.68
C TYR A 39 19.22 14.14 3.07
N LEU A 40 19.72 15.07 2.25
CA LEU A 40 20.91 15.86 2.60
C LEU A 40 20.61 16.93 3.67
N LEU A 41 19.39 17.47 3.67
CA LEU A 41 18.93 18.44 4.68
C LEU A 41 18.68 17.79 6.06
N THR A 42 18.16 16.57 6.12
CA THR A 42 17.94 15.88 7.41
C THR A 42 19.23 15.43 8.09
N GLN A 43 20.32 15.23 7.34
CA GLN A 43 21.65 14.94 7.90
C GLN A 43 22.33 16.19 8.49
N PHE A 44 21.89 17.40 8.14
CA PHE A 44 22.42 18.67 8.69
C PHE A 44 21.64 19.19 9.91
N ILE A 45 20.40 18.75 10.13
CA ILE A 45 19.54 19.26 11.23
C ILE A 45 19.68 18.43 12.52
N PHE A 46 20.25 17.23 12.46
CA PHE A 46 20.36 16.31 13.61
C PHE A 46 21.75 16.24 14.28
N TYR A 47 22.56 17.30 14.20
CA TYR A 47 23.65 17.52 15.15
C TYR A 47 23.16 18.42 16.30
N PRO A 48 23.09 17.94 17.55
CA PRO A 48 22.56 18.74 18.65
C PRO A 48 23.57 19.80 19.05
N THR A 49 23.27 21.07 18.75
CA THR A 49 23.93 22.20 19.39
C THR A 49 23.11 22.55 20.63
N THR A 50 23.72 22.41 21.80
CA THR A 50 23.16 22.81 23.09
C THR A 50 23.07 24.32 23.19
N THR A 51 21.87 24.90 23.35
CA THR A 51 21.67 26.21 24.00
C THR A 51 20.24 26.41 24.49
N THR A 52 20.12 26.45 25.82
CA THR A 52 19.50 27.49 26.65
C THR A 52 18.08 28.03 26.35
N THR A 53 17.20 27.68 27.28
CA THR A 53 15.96 28.30 27.79
C THR A 53 15.72 29.78 27.50
N THR A 54 14.54 30.09 26.94
CA THR A 54 13.69 31.24 27.31
C THR A 54 12.21 30.93 27.01
N GLU A 55 11.32 31.32 27.95
CA GLU A 55 9.86 31.14 27.96
C GLU A 55 9.11 31.82 26.80
N PRO A 56 7.87 31.38 26.46
CA PRO A 56 6.95 32.16 25.65
C PRO A 56 5.84 32.83 26.49
N THR A 57 5.70 34.14 26.29
CA THR A 57 4.62 34.99 26.78
C THR A 57 3.38 34.89 25.88
N THR A 58 2.23 34.74 26.54
CA THR A 58 0.83 34.81 26.04
C THR A 58 0.50 36.10 25.29
N ILE A 59 -0.35 36.04 24.24
CA ILE A 59 -1.43 37.00 23.92
C ILE A 59 -2.42 36.33 22.95
N SER A 60 -3.68 36.76 23.05
CA SER A 60 -4.93 36.12 22.69
C SER A 60 -5.71 36.80 21.55
N THR A 61 -6.73 36.08 21.08
CA THR A 61 -8.09 36.50 20.62
C THR A 61 -8.38 36.81 19.14
N THR A 62 -9.37 36.03 18.62
CA THR A 62 -10.50 36.30 17.69
C THR A 62 -10.29 36.95 16.32
N GLU A 63 -10.85 36.32 15.26
CA GLU A 63 -12.22 36.60 14.76
C GLU A 63 -12.63 35.61 13.65
N GLU A 64 -13.91 35.24 13.65
CA GLU A 64 -14.62 34.47 12.62
C GLU A 64 -14.84 35.33 11.37
N THR A 65 -14.80 34.72 10.18
CA THR A 65 -15.59 35.21 9.05
C THR A 65 -16.03 34.04 8.18
N THR A 66 -17.34 33.79 8.23
CA THR A 66 -18.12 32.92 7.36
C THR A 66 -18.09 33.46 5.93
N THR A 67 -17.74 32.62 4.96
CA THR A 67 -18.12 32.85 3.56
C THR A 67 -18.54 31.53 2.94
N THR A 68 -19.85 31.39 2.80
CA THR A 68 -20.55 30.40 1.99
C THR A 68 -20.32 30.74 0.52
N ILE A 69 -19.95 29.77 -0.33
CA ILE A 69 -20.44 29.62 -1.72
C ILE A 69 -19.94 28.29 -2.31
N GLU A 70 -20.94 27.50 -2.72
CA GLU A 70 -21.00 26.52 -3.80
C GLU A 70 -20.13 25.25 -3.79
N SER A 71 -20.80 24.18 -3.37
CA SER A 71 -20.47 22.78 -3.66
C SER A 71 -20.52 22.51 -5.17
N THR A 72 -19.35 22.55 -5.82
CA THR A 72 -19.12 21.68 -6.96
C THR A 72 -18.76 20.30 -6.38
N THR A 73 -19.51 19.26 -6.75
CA THR A 73 -19.21 17.88 -6.37
C THR A 73 -17.91 17.45 -7.03
N GLU A 74 -16.78 17.86 -6.47
CA GLU A 74 -15.53 17.15 -6.65
C GLU A 74 -15.72 15.77 -6.05
N LYS A 75 -15.67 14.75 -6.92
CA LYS A 75 -15.56 13.36 -6.51
C LYS A 75 -14.24 13.25 -5.75
N SER A 76 -14.31 13.45 -4.44
CA SER A 76 -13.16 13.31 -3.55
C SER A 76 -12.56 11.93 -3.77
N PHE A 77 -11.29 11.91 -4.13
CA PHE A 77 -10.56 10.66 -4.33
C PHE A 77 -10.37 10.03 -2.95
N GLU A 78 -11.35 9.25 -2.50
CA GLU A 78 -11.25 8.48 -1.27
C GLU A 78 -10.07 7.53 -1.41
N LEU A 79 -8.99 7.77 -0.66
CA LEU A 79 -7.84 6.87 -0.58
C LEU A 79 -8.32 5.52 -0.07
N GLY A 80 -8.17 4.47 -0.89
CA GLY A 80 -8.59 3.15 -0.49
C GLY A 80 -7.75 2.62 0.68
N CYS A 81 -8.38 2.22 1.77
CA CYS A 81 -7.73 1.68 2.95
C CYS A 81 -8.52 0.57 3.61
N PHE A 82 -7.84 -0.21 4.44
CA PHE A 82 -8.49 -1.12 5.39
C PHE A 82 -8.79 -0.40 6.70
N PHE A 83 -9.71 -0.97 7.47
CA PHE A 83 -9.84 -0.63 8.89
C PHE A 83 -8.58 -1.10 9.64
N ASP A 84 -8.02 -0.30 10.56
CA ASP A 84 -6.74 -0.63 11.20
C ASP A 84 -6.77 -1.92 12.06
N LYS A 85 -7.93 -2.34 12.54
CA LYS A 85 -8.10 -3.61 13.27
C LYS A 85 -8.38 -4.80 12.35
N THR A 86 -8.25 -4.63 11.04
CA THR A 86 -8.36 -5.73 10.08
C THR A 86 -7.27 -6.75 10.36
N ASN A 87 -7.63 -8.02 10.45
CA ASN A 87 -6.68 -9.09 10.75
C ASN A 87 -5.83 -9.41 9.53
N ILE A 88 -4.51 -9.42 9.70
CA ILE A 88 -3.50 -9.76 8.69
C ILE A 88 -2.93 -11.14 9.01
N THR A 89 -2.69 -11.94 7.99
CA THR A 89 -1.99 -13.24 8.13
C THR A 89 -0.49 -13.06 7.89
N LEU A 90 0.30 -13.27 8.94
CA LEU A 90 1.76 -13.19 8.91
C LEU A 90 2.40 -14.43 8.29
N ALA A 91 3.68 -14.31 7.93
CA ALA A 91 4.43 -15.38 7.26
C ALA A 91 4.59 -16.68 8.08
N ASP A 92 4.45 -16.60 9.40
CA ASP A 92 4.43 -17.74 10.33
C ASP A 92 3.03 -18.35 10.51
N GLY A 93 2.01 -17.79 9.83
CA GLY A 93 0.61 -18.19 9.95
C GLY A 93 -0.13 -17.54 11.12
N SER A 94 0.54 -16.77 11.97
CA SER A 94 -0.11 -16.01 13.04
C SER A 94 -1.01 -14.92 12.45
N ILE A 95 -2.01 -14.52 13.23
CA ILE A 95 -2.99 -13.51 12.85
C ILE A 95 -2.88 -12.35 13.83
N ARG A 96 -2.65 -11.14 13.33
CA ARG A 96 -2.62 -9.91 14.14
C ARG A 96 -3.39 -8.78 13.44
N PRO A 97 -3.95 -7.83 14.20
CA PRO A 97 -4.55 -6.65 13.60
C PRO A 97 -3.50 -5.80 12.87
N LEU A 98 -3.92 -5.15 11.78
CA LEU A 98 -3.06 -4.37 10.89
C LEU A 98 -2.32 -3.22 11.60
N ASN A 99 -2.91 -2.64 12.65
CA ASN A 99 -2.27 -1.60 13.46
C ASN A 99 -1.05 -2.07 14.26
N LEU A 100 -0.82 -3.38 14.38
CA LEU A 100 0.39 -3.96 15.00
C LEU A 100 1.42 -4.44 13.97
N LEU A 101 1.13 -4.29 12.67
CA LEU A 101 2.03 -4.66 11.59
C LEU A 101 3.12 -3.59 11.46
N ASN A 102 4.37 -4.01 11.33
CA ASN A 102 5.51 -3.13 11.15
C ASN A 102 6.12 -3.25 9.75
N VAL A 103 6.74 -2.16 9.30
CA VAL A 103 7.55 -2.17 8.07
C VAL A 103 8.70 -3.16 8.23
N GLY A 104 8.91 -3.96 7.19
CA GLY A 104 9.95 -4.98 7.14
C GLY A 104 9.52 -6.36 7.62
N GLU A 105 8.38 -6.50 8.30
CA GLU A 105 7.82 -7.82 8.64
C GLU A 105 7.38 -8.59 7.39
N GLU A 106 7.28 -9.91 7.50
CA GLU A 106 6.81 -10.78 6.43
C GLU A 106 5.34 -11.20 6.64
N VAL A 107 4.55 -11.10 5.58
CA VAL A 107 3.15 -11.52 5.53
C VAL A 107 2.93 -12.57 4.44
N LEU A 108 1.81 -13.29 4.51
CA LEU A 108 1.41 -14.17 3.41
C LEU A 108 0.69 -13.38 2.32
N VAL A 109 1.08 -13.64 1.09
CA VAL A 109 0.53 -13.05 -0.13
C VAL A 109 0.21 -14.15 -1.13
N HIS A 110 -0.60 -13.80 -2.12
CA HIS A 110 -0.99 -14.72 -3.17
C HIS A 110 -0.30 -14.38 -4.50
N LEU A 111 0.37 -15.35 -5.12
CA LEU A 111 1.03 -15.16 -6.41
C LEU A 111 0.07 -15.26 -7.59
N SER A 112 0.46 -14.69 -8.72
CA SER A 112 -0.24 -14.90 -10.00
C SER A 112 -0.32 -16.38 -10.41
N SER A 113 0.56 -17.23 -9.87
CA SER A 113 0.61 -18.68 -10.09
C SER A 113 -0.41 -19.50 -9.31
N GLY A 114 -1.18 -18.89 -8.39
CA GLY A 114 -2.10 -19.65 -7.52
C GLY A 114 -1.51 -20.11 -6.20
N LYS A 115 -0.24 -19.78 -5.92
CA LYS A 115 0.47 -20.22 -4.71
C LYS A 115 0.55 -19.11 -3.67
N ILE A 116 0.56 -19.50 -2.40
CA ILE A 116 0.86 -18.61 -1.28
C ILE A 116 2.38 -18.45 -1.17
N GLN A 117 2.86 -17.23 -0.93
CA GLN A 117 4.27 -16.91 -0.69
C GLN A 117 4.40 -15.93 0.49
N LYS A 118 5.57 -15.92 1.14
CA LYS A 118 5.97 -14.84 2.05
C LYS A 118 6.34 -13.58 1.27
N SER A 119 5.95 -12.44 1.78
CA SER A 119 6.27 -11.12 1.25
C SER A 119 6.66 -10.16 2.34
N ARG A 120 7.70 -9.36 2.08
CA ARG A 120 8.09 -8.27 2.95
C ARG A 120 7.14 -7.08 2.80
N VAL A 121 6.70 -6.52 3.93
CA VAL A 121 6.01 -5.23 4.00
C VAL A 121 7.02 -4.12 3.75
N LEU A 122 6.87 -3.41 2.63
CA LEU A 122 7.78 -2.33 2.22
C LEU A 122 7.48 -1.04 2.96
N THR A 123 6.20 -0.71 3.10
CA THR A 123 5.74 0.48 3.81
C THR A 123 4.28 0.31 4.22
N ILE A 124 3.81 1.13 5.16
CA ILE A 124 2.41 1.17 5.58
C ILE A 124 1.95 2.61 5.56
N PHE A 125 0.90 2.89 4.80
CA PHE A 125 0.29 4.21 4.74
C PHE A 125 -0.79 4.29 5.82
N HIS A 126 -0.66 5.24 6.75
CA HIS A 126 -1.63 5.49 7.80
C HIS A 126 -2.30 6.85 7.59
N HIS A 127 -3.62 6.89 7.74
CA HIS A 127 -4.39 8.13 7.66
C HIS A 127 -5.39 8.21 8.80
N GLN A 128 -5.30 9.27 9.59
CA GLN A 128 -6.35 9.63 10.55
C GLN A 128 -7.40 10.47 9.83
N ARG A 129 -8.68 10.09 9.99
CA ARG A 129 -9.80 10.74 9.31
C ARG A 129 -10.91 11.06 10.31
N PRO A 130 -11.52 12.26 10.25
CA PRO A 130 -12.61 12.64 11.15
C PRO A 130 -13.87 11.80 10.89
N SER A 131 -14.07 11.37 9.65
CA SER A 131 -15.14 10.46 9.24
C SER A 131 -14.62 9.58 8.10
N VAL A 132 -14.95 8.28 8.16
CA VAL A 132 -14.61 7.30 7.13
C VAL A 132 -15.83 6.47 6.79
N ARG A 133 -16.11 6.41 5.49
CA ARG A 133 -17.09 5.52 4.89
C ARG A 133 -16.46 4.15 4.64
N PHE A 134 -17.06 3.10 5.18
CA PHE A 134 -16.64 1.72 4.99
C PHE A 134 -17.74 0.89 4.34
N LEU A 135 -17.33 -0.09 3.55
CA LEU A 135 -18.14 -1.24 3.19
C LEU A 135 -17.74 -2.41 4.07
N GLU A 136 -18.75 -3.07 4.64
CA GLU A 136 -18.62 -4.36 5.30
C GLU A 136 -19.13 -5.46 4.37
N ILE A 137 -18.20 -6.30 3.91
CA ILE A 137 -18.50 -7.40 3.00
C ILE A 137 -18.63 -8.68 3.83
N TYR A 138 -19.85 -9.20 3.90
CA TYR A 138 -20.15 -10.46 4.57
C TYR A 138 -20.12 -11.61 3.55
N THR A 139 -19.45 -12.70 3.92
CA THR A 139 -19.30 -13.89 3.06
C THR A 139 -19.85 -15.12 3.73
N ILE A 140 -20.24 -16.12 2.93
CA ILE A 140 -20.72 -17.40 3.45
C ILE A 140 -19.65 -18.06 4.36
N ASN A 141 -20.09 -18.63 5.47
CA ASN A 141 -19.25 -19.35 6.43
C ASN A 141 -18.14 -18.50 7.10
N LYS A 142 -18.28 -17.17 7.14
CA LYS A 142 -17.43 -16.29 7.97
C LYS A 142 -18.26 -15.52 8.97
N GLN A 143 -17.76 -15.43 10.21
CA GLN A 143 -18.41 -14.70 11.30
C GLN A 143 -18.22 -13.20 11.17
N GLU A 144 -17.00 -12.76 10.86
CA GLU A 144 -16.64 -11.34 10.75
C GLU A 144 -16.60 -10.86 9.29
N PRO A 145 -17.12 -9.66 8.98
CA PRO A 145 -17.01 -9.09 7.64
C PRO A 145 -15.59 -8.60 7.36
N LEU A 146 -15.25 -8.43 6.08
CA LEU A 146 -14.13 -7.59 5.71
C LEU A 146 -14.60 -6.14 5.65
N ARG A 147 -13.97 -5.26 6.44
CA ARG A 147 -14.26 -3.83 6.48
C ARG A 147 -13.15 -3.04 5.77
N LEU A 148 -13.53 -2.36 4.71
CA LEU A 148 -12.60 -1.63 3.84
C LEU A 148 -13.33 -0.43 3.22
N THR A 149 -12.58 0.60 2.84
CA THR A 149 -13.18 1.74 2.14
C THR A 149 -13.69 1.30 0.75
N PRO A 150 -14.73 1.95 0.21
CA PRO A 150 -15.31 1.66 -1.11
C PRO A 150 -14.31 1.59 -2.27
N SER A 151 -13.27 2.43 -2.27
CA SER A 151 -12.23 2.49 -3.29
C SER A 151 -11.10 1.48 -3.12
N HIS A 152 -11.12 0.65 -2.06
CA HIS A 152 -10.08 -0.35 -1.85
C HIS A 152 -10.35 -1.58 -2.72
N SER A 153 -9.30 -2.11 -3.37
CA SER A 153 -9.47 -3.19 -4.35
C SER A 153 -9.27 -4.58 -3.75
N ILE A 154 -10.16 -5.51 -4.08
CA ILE A 154 -10.07 -6.92 -3.64
C ILE A 154 -10.23 -7.88 -4.82
N LEU A 155 -9.80 -9.13 -4.63
CA LEU A 155 -9.93 -10.16 -5.65
C LEU A 155 -11.39 -10.62 -5.74
N ILE A 156 -12.01 -10.39 -6.90
CA ILE A 156 -13.42 -10.71 -7.13
C ILE A 156 -13.63 -11.54 -8.38
N LYS A 157 -14.76 -12.22 -8.44
CA LYS A 157 -15.34 -12.79 -9.66
C LYS A 157 -16.83 -12.48 -9.68
N LYS A 158 -17.30 -11.87 -10.75
CA LYS A 158 -18.73 -11.59 -10.93
C LYS A 158 -19.52 -12.88 -11.08
N ASN A 159 -20.69 -12.94 -10.45
CA ASN A 159 -21.62 -14.05 -10.63
C ASN A 159 -22.42 -13.89 -11.93
N THR A 160 -21.71 -13.91 -13.06
CA THR A 160 -22.31 -13.84 -14.40
C THR A 160 -21.71 -14.90 -15.29
N LYS A 161 -22.50 -15.41 -16.25
CA LYS A 161 -22.02 -16.38 -17.24
C LYS A 161 -20.92 -15.83 -18.15
N LYS A 162 -20.79 -14.49 -18.25
CA LYS A 162 -19.84 -13.81 -19.13
C LYS A 162 -18.43 -13.69 -18.53
N GLU A 163 -18.31 -13.80 -17.21
CA GLU A 163 -17.04 -13.61 -16.50
C GLU A 163 -16.55 -14.92 -15.90
N SER A 164 -15.57 -15.55 -16.55
CA SER A 164 -15.02 -16.84 -16.12
C SER A 164 -13.83 -16.68 -15.15
N SER A 165 -13.09 -15.59 -15.24
CA SER A 165 -11.88 -15.31 -14.45
C SER A 165 -12.13 -14.35 -13.29
N PHE A 166 -11.30 -14.47 -12.25
CA PHE A 166 -11.27 -13.51 -11.15
C PHE A 166 -10.24 -12.40 -11.45
N HIS A 167 -10.50 -11.19 -10.93
CA HIS A 167 -9.64 -10.03 -11.11
C HIS A 167 -9.76 -9.07 -9.90
N TYR A 168 -8.80 -8.17 -9.75
CA TYR A 168 -8.88 -7.12 -8.74
C TYR A 168 -9.85 -6.02 -9.19
N ASN A 169 -10.84 -5.71 -8.36
CA ASN A 169 -11.79 -4.63 -8.60
C ASN A 169 -12.08 -3.87 -7.30
N PHE A 170 -12.64 -2.67 -7.38
CA PHE A 170 -12.98 -1.85 -6.22
C PHE A 170 -14.15 -2.43 -5.43
N ALA A 171 -14.13 -2.26 -4.11
CA ALA A 171 -15.16 -2.77 -3.22
C ALA A 171 -16.55 -2.22 -3.54
N TYR A 172 -16.66 -0.96 -3.96
CA TYR A 172 -17.95 -0.36 -4.36
C TYR A 172 -18.60 -1.03 -5.56
N ASN A 173 -17.85 -1.77 -6.38
CA ASN A 173 -18.39 -2.50 -7.51
C ASN A 173 -18.95 -3.87 -7.12
N ILE A 174 -18.78 -4.33 -5.88
CA ILE A 174 -19.19 -5.68 -5.46
C ILE A 174 -20.70 -5.72 -5.24
N ALA A 175 -21.33 -6.79 -5.72
CA ALA A 175 -22.74 -7.05 -5.51
C ALA A 175 -22.95 -8.31 -4.66
N ILE A 176 -24.09 -8.37 -3.96
CA ILE A 176 -24.53 -9.60 -3.29
C ILE A 176 -24.64 -10.70 -4.35
N GLY A 177 -24.05 -11.86 -4.04
CA GLY A 177 -23.96 -13.00 -4.93
C GLY A 177 -22.66 -13.10 -5.73
N ASP A 178 -21.85 -12.05 -5.82
CA ASP A 178 -20.48 -12.13 -6.34
C ASP A 178 -19.59 -13.01 -5.45
N PHE A 179 -18.41 -13.37 -5.94
CA PHE A 179 -17.44 -14.16 -5.20
C PHE A 179 -16.19 -13.35 -4.89
N VAL A 180 -15.76 -13.41 -3.64
CA VAL A 180 -14.42 -13.03 -3.19
C VAL A 180 -13.61 -14.29 -2.90
N PHE A 181 -12.29 -14.18 -2.73
CA PHE A 181 -11.43 -15.34 -2.63
C PHE A 181 -10.70 -15.40 -1.30
N SER A 182 -10.72 -16.58 -0.67
CA SER A 182 -9.90 -16.88 0.49
C SER A 182 -8.41 -16.99 0.14
N SER A 183 -7.54 -17.07 1.15
CA SER A 183 -6.09 -17.30 0.94
C SER A 183 -5.78 -18.54 0.10
N GLU A 184 -6.63 -19.57 0.19
CA GLU A 184 -6.53 -20.84 -0.57
C GLU A 184 -7.18 -20.77 -1.96
N LEU A 185 -7.52 -19.57 -2.46
CA LEU A 185 -8.31 -19.36 -3.70
C LEU A 185 -9.68 -20.05 -3.72
N LYS A 186 -10.21 -20.45 -2.57
CA LYS A 186 -11.60 -20.93 -2.51
C LYS A 186 -12.56 -19.73 -2.66
N PRO A 187 -13.52 -19.79 -3.60
CA PRO A 187 -14.50 -18.73 -3.79
C PRO A 187 -15.48 -18.71 -2.61
N LEU A 188 -15.69 -17.53 -2.05
CA LEU A 188 -16.62 -17.27 -0.97
C LEU A 188 -17.69 -16.31 -1.50
N ARG A 189 -18.95 -16.77 -1.51
CA ARG A 189 -20.07 -15.98 -2.00
C ARG A 189 -20.35 -14.83 -1.03
N VAL A 190 -20.51 -13.63 -1.56
CA VAL A 190 -20.95 -12.45 -0.82
C VAL A 190 -22.44 -12.60 -0.54
N ILE A 191 -22.81 -12.54 0.74
CA ILE A 191 -24.20 -12.74 1.19
C ILE A 191 -24.86 -11.45 1.65
N ASN A 192 -24.07 -10.46 2.07
CA ASN A 192 -24.56 -9.16 2.50
C ASN A 192 -23.46 -8.10 2.34
N ILE A 193 -23.86 -6.85 2.11
CA ILE A 193 -22.98 -5.70 2.07
C ILE A 193 -23.66 -4.60 2.89
N LYS A 194 -22.96 -4.07 3.88
CA LYS A 194 -23.41 -2.90 4.66
C LYS A 194 -22.48 -1.74 4.42
N GLU A 195 -23.05 -0.55 4.28
CA GLU A 195 -22.30 0.69 4.31
C GLU A 195 -22.42 1.31 5.70
N ILE A 196 -21.30 1.68 6.30
CA ILE A 196 -21.25 2.32 7.61
C ILE A 196 -20.31 3.52 7.56
N ILE A 197 -20.57 4.50 8.43
CA ILE A 197 -19.70 5.64 8.63
C ILE A 197 -19.19 5.60 10.07
N LEU A 198 -17.88 5.65 10.24
CA LEU A 198 -17.22 5.69 11.54
C LEU A 198 -16.42 6.98 11.67
N TYR A 199 -16.47 7.59 12.85
CA TYR A 199 -15.78 8.85 13.14
C TYR A 199 -14.45 8.62 13.84
N ASN A 200 -13.50 9.54 13.65
CA ASN A 200 -12.19 9.55 14.30
C ASN A 200 -11.43 8.22 14.16
N GLN A 201 -11.38 7.68 12.94
CA GLN A 201 -10.74 6.39 12.68
C GLN A 201 -9.35 6.56 12.06
N ILE A 202 -8.47 5.60 12.37
CA ILE A 202 -7.24 5.36 11.64
C ILE A 202 -7.55 4.33 10.56
N ILE A 203 -7.17 4.63 9.33
CA ILE A 203 -7.21 3.69 8.21
C ILE A 203 -5.82 3.47 7.67
N SER A 204 -5.55 2.23 7.28
CA SER A 204 -4.20 1.82 6.92
C SER A 204 -4.17 0.97 5.65
N THR A 205 -3.11 1.14 4.85
CA THR A 205 -2.85 0.35 3.65
C THR A 205 -1.39 -0.09 3.63
N PRO A 206 -1.10 -1.37 3.91
CA PRO A 206 0.25 -1.91 3.78
C PRO A 206 0.57 -2.15 2.30
N LEU A 207 1.80 -1.83 1.90
CA LEU A 207 2.35 -2.15 0.60
C LEU A 207 3.36 -3.28 0.73
N THR A 208 3.02 -4.43 0.18
CA THR A 208 3.92 -5.59 0.08
C THR A 208 4.72 -5.56 -1.21
N PHE A 209 5.77 -6.39 -1.28
CA PHE A 209 6.56 -6.52 -2.50
C PHE A 209 5.71 -7.03 -3.68
N GLU A 210 4.83 -8.01 -3.47
CA GLU A 210 3.95 -8.57 -4.51
C GLU A 210 2.72 -7.67 -4.80
N GLY A 211 2.48 -6.65 -3.97
CA GLY A 211 1.39 -5.69 -4.14
C GLY A 211 -0.01 -6.26 -3.87
N ASN A 212 -0.08 -7.36 -3.13
CA ASN A 212 -1.31 -7.91 -2.58
C ASN A 212 -1.07 -8.41 -1.15
N ILE A 213 -2.16 -8.68 -0.42
CA ILE A 213 -2.11 -9.06 0.99
C ILE A 213 -3.33 -9.92 1.36
N ILE A 214 -3.16 -10.80 2.35
CA ILE A 214 -4.25 -11.60 2.92
C ILE A 214 -4.80 -10.90 4.18
N VAL A 215 -6.07 -10.53 4.12
CA VAL A 215 -6.80 -9.78 5.16
C VAL A 215 -8.09 -10.50 5.53
N ASN A 216 -8.35 -10.73 6.82
CA ASN A 216 -9.47 -11.57 7.30
C ASN A 216 -9.59 -12.89 6.53
N ASN A 217 -8.45 -13.52 6.16
CA ASN A 217 -8.38 -14.69 5.29
C ASN A 217 -9.03 -14.48 3.90
N LEU A 218 -8.93 -13.30 3.31
CA LEU A 218 -9.35 -12.94 1.95
C LEU A 218 -8.19 -12.27 1.21
N ILE A 219 -8.12 -12.47 -0.11
CA ILE A 219 -7.09 -11.86 -0.95
C ILE A 219 -7.52 -10.45 -1.36
N ALA A 220 -6.70 -9.47 -0.99
CA ALA A 220 -6.89 -8.06 -1.33
C ALA A 220 -5.65 -7.48 -2.03
N SER A 221 -5.88 -6.45 -2.83
CA SER A 221 -4.78 -5.66 -3.42
C SER A 221 -4.16 -4.78 -2.34
N CYS A 222 -2.87 -4.42 -2.47
CA CYS A 222 -2.30 -3.32 -1.69
C CYS A 222 -2.66 -1.94 -2.28
N TYR A 223 -3.36 -1.92 -3.41
CA TYR A 223 -3.70 -0.71 -4.16
C TYR A 223 -5.19 -0.40 -4.10
N ALA A 224 -5.45 0.90 -4.15
CA ALA A 224 -6.65 1.45 -3.56
C ALA A 224 -7.22 2.65 -4.35
N THR A 225 -6.64 2.90 -5.51
CA THR A 225 -6.73 4.20 -6.21
C THR A 225 -6.86 4.00 -7.72
N TYR A 226 -6.07 3.09 -8.29
CA TYR A 226 -6.16 2.70 -9.70
C TYR A 226 -6.06 1.19 -9.87
N HIS A 227 -6.31 0.73 -11.11
CA HIS A 227 -6.19 -0.67 -11.49
C HIS A 227 -4.85 -1.27 -11.01
N HIS A 228 -4.94 -2.42 -10.32
CA HIS A 228 -3.81 -3.07 -9.64
C HIS A 228 -2.52 -3.12 -10.46
N LYS A 229 -2.60 -3.53 -11.74
CA LYS A 229 -1.40 -3.63 -12.61
C LYS A 229 -0.70 -2.28 -12.82
N PHE A 230 -1.46 -1.20 -12.93
CA PHE A 230 -0.91 0.14 -13.15
C PHE A 230 -0.21 0.65 -11.89
N MET A 231 -0.87 0.51 -10.73
CA MET A 231 -0.27 0.89 -9.46
C MET A 231 0.95 0.04 -9.13
N HIS A 232 0.92 -1.25 -9.47
CA HIS A 232 2.06 -2.14 -9.32
C HIS A 232 3.25 -1.71 -10.18
N MET A 233 3.00 -1.24 -11.41
CA MET A 233 4.04 -0.66 -12.26
C MET A 233 4.58 0.66 -11.71
N LEU A 234 3.71 1.57 -11.24
CA LEU A 234 4.13 2.85 -10.67
C LEU A 234 4.99 2.71 -9.43
N THR A 235 4.79 1.64 -8.66
CA THR A 235 5.54 1.38 -7.41
C THR A 235 6.83 0.57 -7.64
N LEU A 236 7.21 0.30 -8.90
CA LEU A 236 8.48 -0.37 -9.22
C LEU A 236 9.74 0.35 -8.71
N PRO A 237 9.87 1.70 -8.79
CA PRO A 237 11.06 2.39 -8.27
C PRO A 237 11.24 2.18 -6.77
N LEU A 238 10.15 2.16 -6.00
CA LEU A 238 10.19 1.90 -4.56
C LEU A 238 10.68 0.48 -4.26
N ARG A 239 10.19 -0.52 -5.00
CA ARG A 239 10.66 -1.92 -4.88
C ARG A 239 12.14 -2.04 -5.19
N TYR A 240 12.58 -1.37 -6.26
CA TYR A 240 13.98 -1.37 -6.67
C TYR A 240 14.87 -0.76 -5.58
N TRP A 241 14.44 0.34 -4.96
CA TRP A 241 15.14 0.95 -3.83
C TRP A 241 15.32 -0.02 -2.66
N TYR A 242 14.24 -0.65 -2.18
CA TYR A 242 14.32 -1.63 -1.10
C TYR A 242 15.16 -2.86 -1.45
N GLN A 243 15.15 -3.28 -2.73
CA GLN A 243 15.98 -4.38 -3.20
C GLN A 243 17.48 -4.01 -3.15
N ILE A 244 17.83 -2.76 -3.50
CA ILE A 244 19.22 -2.27 -3.39
C ILE A 244 19.64 -2.08 -1.94
N GLU A 245 18.79 -1.53 -1.06
CA GLU A 245 19.14 -1.39 0.36
C GLU A 245 19.45 -2.74 0.99
N THR A 246 18.66 -3.77 0.65
CA THR A 246 18.91 -5.14 1.11
C THR A 246 20.24 -5.68 0.56
N PHE A 247 20.58 -5.37 -0.70
CA PHE A 247 21.87 -5.72 -1.32
C PHE A 247 23.04 -4.95 -0.72
N SER A 248 22.85 -3.69 -0.37
CA SER A 248 23.82 -2.82 0.31
C SER A 248 24.18 -3.36 1.70
N GLN A 249 23.17 -3.76 2.49
CA GLN A 249 23.38 -4.41 3.78
C GLN A 249 24.16 -5.73 3.64
N PHE A 250 23.87 -6.51 2.60
CA PHE A 250 24.62 -7.74 2.31
C PHE A 250 26.09 -7.46 1.94
N ASN A 251 26.35 -6.44 1.12
CA ASN A 251 27.71 -6.02 0.79
C ASN A 251 28.46 -5.48 2.01
N TYR A 252 27.79 -4.73 2.89
CA TYR A 252 28.37 -4.24 4.14
C TYR A 252 28.76 -5.40 5.06
N LEU A 253 27.91 -6.41 5.19
CA LEU A 253 28.21 -7.63 5.94
C LEU A 253 29.41 -8.39 5.35
N ILE A 254 29.47 -8.54 4.02
CA ILE A 254 30.61 -9.19 3.35
C ILE A 254 31.90 -8.41 3.55
N VAL A 255 31.87 -7.07 3.41
CA VAL A 255 33.03 -6.21 3.67
C VAL A 255 33.50 -6.34 5.13
N HIS A 256 32.58 -6.36 6.09
CA HIS A 256 32.93 -6.57 7.51
C HIS A 256 33.41 -7.98 7.81
N LEU A 257 32.87 -9.00 7.15
CA LEU A 257 33.38 -10.37 7.28
C LEU A 257 34.79 -10.50 6.70
N ILE A 258 35.07 -9.84 5.58
CA ILE A 258 36.42 -9.77 4.99
C ILE A 258 37.36 -8.99 5.93
N ASP A 259 36.94 -7.86 6.49
CA ASP A 259 37.73 -7.04 7.42
C ASP A 259 37.92 -7.70 8.81
N PHE A 260 36.97 -8.54 9.23
CA PHE A 260 37.10 -9.36 10.43
C PHE A 260 38.06 -10.53 10.21
N TYR A 261 37.97 -11.21 9.07
CA TYR A 261 38.86 -12.32 8.73
C TYR A 261 40.30 -11.86 8.45
N SER A 262 40.47 -10.64 7.92
CA SER A 262 41.79 -10.02 7.76
C SER A 262 42.44 -9.70 9.11
N LYS A 263 41.66 -9.43 10.16
CA LYS A 263 42.13 -9.16 11.53
C LYS A 263 42.40 -10.42 12.38
N ILE A 264 41.84 -11.58 12.01
CA ILE A 264 42.08 -12.86 12.71
C ILE A 264 43.37 -13.56 12.21
N LYS A 265 43.83 -13.24 11.01
CA LYS A 265 45.18 -13.60 10.58
C LYS A 265 46.18 -12.63 11.19
N PHE A 266 46.53 -12.83 12.46
CA PHE A 266 47.84 -12.63 13.12
C PHE A 266 47.66 -12.66 14.64
#